data_AF-A0A3D0PPA1-F1
#
_entry.id   AF-A0A3D0PPA1-F1
#
_cell.length_a   1.000
_cell.length_b   1.000
_cell.length_c   1.000
_cell.angle_alpha   90.00
_cell.angle_beta   90.00
_cell.angle_gamma   90.00
#
_symmetry.space_group_name_H-M   'P 1'
#
loop_
_entity.id
_entity.type
_entity.pdbx_description
1 polymer ?
#
loop_
_entity_poly.entity_id
_entity_poly.type
_entity_poly.pdbx_seq_one_letter_code
_entity_poly.pdbx_strand_id
1 'polypeptide(L)'
;VTAYIKETGDDSILDVMTPFDNDESKSTPLSDHLKRSFDHVINNLGPHGLPLIGRADWNDCLNLNCFSTEPGESFQTTTSKDGKVAESVMIAGMFCYIGEEYAVLMEKTGNPAEAKRA
;
A
#
# COMPACT_ATOMS: atom_id res chain seq x y z
N VAL A 1 -5.31 1.92 10.36
CA VAL A 1 -4.86 2.88 11.41
C VAL A 1 -5.83 4.04 11.55
N THR A 2 -6.15 4.77 10.48
CA THR A 2 -7.10 5.90 10.50
C THR A 2 -8.42 5.60 11.24
N ALA A 3 -9.12 4.52 10.88
CA ALA A 3 -10.40 4.18 11.52
C ALA A 3 -10.28 3.95 13.03
N TYR A 4 -9.20 3.32 13.48
CA TYR A 4 -8.92 3.12 14.90
C TYR A 4 -8.74 4.46 15.62
N ILE A 5 -7.90 5.35 15.07
CA ILE A 5 -7.65 6.67 15.66
C ILE A 5 -8.93 7.51 15.71
N LYS A 6 -9.76 7.47 14.65
CA LYS A 6 -11.05 8.19 14.61
C LYS A 6 -12.02 7.68 15.67
N GLU A 7 -11.99 6.38 15.97
CA GLU A 7 -12.85 5.76 16.99
C GLU A 7 -12.35 6.07 18.41
N THR A 8 -11.04 5.97 18.65
CA THR A 8 -10.49 5.98 20.02
C THR A 8 -9.89 7.32 20.44
N GLY A 9 -9.49 8.16 19.48
CA GLY A 9 -8.67 9.35 19.72
C GLY A 9 -7.21 9.03 20.10
N ASP A 10 -6.78 7.78 20.03
CA ASP A 10 -5.44 7.37 20.45
C ASP A 10 -4.42 7.57 19.32
N ASP A 11 -3.84 8.77 19.25
CA ASP A 11 -2.76 9.10 18.32
C ASP A 11 -1.43 8.39 18.69
N SER A 12 -1.26 7.91 19.93
CA SER A 12 0.00 7.30 20.39
C SER A 12 0.34 5.98 19.67
N ILE A 13 -0.66 5.35 19.04
CA ILE A 13 -0.45 4.17 18.19
C ILE A 13 0.53 4.45 17.04
N LEU A 14 0.65 5.70 16.57
CA LEU A 14 1.56 6.08 15.49
C LEU A 14 3.04 5.98 15.87
N ASP A 15 3.33 6.02 17.18
CA ASP A 15 4.68 5.96 17.75
C ASP A 15 5.09 4.53 18.17
N VAL A 16 4.19 3.56 18.06
CA VAL A 16 4.46 2.17 18.46
C VAL A 16 5.53 1.56 17.56
N MET A 17 6.65 1.15 18.17
CA MET A 17 7.73 0.44 17.49
C MET A 17 7.23 -0.89 16.96
N THR A 18 7.23 -1.03 15.63
CA THR A 18 6.67 -2.17 14.91
C THR A 18 7.76 -2.76 13.99
N PRO A 19 8.05 -4.07 14.08
CA PRO A 19 9.06 -4.72 13.25
C PRO A 19 8.63 -4.84 11.79
N PHE A 20 9.57 -4.73 10.86
CA PHE A 20 9.40 -5.21 9.50
C PHE A 20 9.79 -6.69 9.42
N ASP A 21 9.04 -7.48 8.66
CA ASP A 21 9.35 -8.91 8.43
C ASP A 21 9.53 -9.71 9.73
N ASN A 22 8.79 -9.32 10.78
CA ASN A 22 8.88 -9.87 12.14
C ASN A 22 10.30 -9.82 12.75
N ASP A 23 11.17 -8.96 12.24
CA ASP A 23 12.54 -8.76 12.71
C ASP A 23 12.61 -7.54 13.62
N GLU A 24 12.71 -7.77 14.93
CA GLU A 24 12.77 -6.72 15.97
C GLU A 24 13.95 -5.76 15.79
N SER A 25 15.03 -6.18 15.12
CA SER A 25 16.17 -5.30 14.83
C SER A 25 15.83 -4.22 13.79
N LYS A 26 14.73 -4.40 13.05
CA LYS A 26 14.24 -3.48 12.01
C LYS A 26 13.03 -2.67 12.46
N SER A 27 12.71 -2.67 13.75
CA SER A 27 11.55 -1.95 14.27
C SER A 27 11.65 -0.44 14.05
N THR A 28 10.55 0.14 13.59
CA THR A 28 10.34 1.59 13.42
C THR A 28 8.96 1.97 13.94
N PRO A 29 8.67 3.26 14.21
CA PRO A 29 7.31 3.70 14.51
C PRO A 29 6.29 3.24 13.46
N LEU A 30 5.05 2.98 13.87
CA LEU A 30 3.97 2.57 12.96
C LEU A 30 3.72 3.61 11.84
N SER A 31 3.95 4.89 12.13
CA SER A 31 3.90 5.96 11.12
C SER A 31 4.86 5.73 9.93
N ASP A 32 6.04 5.15 10.16
CA ASP A 32 6.97 4.78 9.08
C ASP A 32 6.44 3.62 8.23
N HIS A 33 5.68 2.68 8.81
CA HIS A 33 4.99 1.63 8.04
C HIS A 33 3.92 2.24 7.12
N LEU A 34 3.15 3.21 7.63
CA LEU A 34 2.16 3.92 6.82
C LEU A 34 2.82 4.69 5.67
N LYS A 35 3.95 5.36 5.95
CA LYS A 35 4.74 6.03 4.92
C LYS A 35 5.20 5.04 3.85
N ARG A 36 5.69 3.86 4.23
CA ARG A 36 6.09 2.83 3.26
C ARG A 36 4.91 2.27 2.46
N SER A 37 3.72 2.13 3.07
CA SER A 37 2.51 1.74 2.33
C SER A 37 2.11 2.79 1.30
N PHE A 38 2.15 4.08 1.66
CA PHE A 38 1.89 5.18 0.74
C PHE A 38 2.94 5.25 -0.37
N ASP A 39 4.22 5.16 0.00
CA ASP A 39 5.35 5.18 -0.93
C ASP A 39 5.39 3.97 -1.84
N HIS A 40 4.81 2.84 -1.44
CA HIS A 40 4.73 1.67 -2.30
C HIS A 40 3.91 2.00 -3.56
N VAL A 41 2.79 2.71 -3.43
CA VAL A 41 1.95 3.07 -4.58
C VAL A 41 2.68 4.06 -5.50
N ILE A 42 3.24 5.15 -4.95
CA ILE A 42 3.89 6.19 -5.77
C ILE A 42 5.15 5.68 -6.50
N ASN A 43 5.83 4.69 -5.93
CA ASN A 43 7.04 4.11 -6.54
C ASN A 43 6.73 2.98 -7.53
N ASN A 44 5.47 2.55 -7.64
CA ASN A 44 5.04 1.47 -8.51
C ASN A 44 3.90 1.92 -9.42
N LEU A 45 4.21 2.87 -10.31
CA LEU A 45 3.29 3.41 -11.30
C LEU A 45 3.60 2.87 -12.70
N GLY A 46 2.56 2.66 -13.49
CA GLY A 46 2.69 2.30 -14.89
C GLY A 46 2.74 3.51 -15.84
N PRO A 47 2.64 3.27 -17.15
CA PRO A 47 2.80 4.29 -18.18
C PRO A 47 1.80 5.46 -18.12
N HIS A 48 0.63 5.27 -17.49
CA HIS A 48 -0.38 6.32 -17.37
C HIS A 48 -0.31 7.05 -16.02
N GLY A 49 0.68 6.73 -15.18
CA GLY A 49 0.76 7.23 -13.81
C GLY A 49 -0.25 6.58 -12.87
N LEU A 50 -0.83 5.43 -13.26
CA LEU A 50 -1.72 4.65 -12.41
C LEU A 50 -0.91 3.57 -11.67
N PRO A 51 -1.37 3.11 -10.49
CA PRO A 51 -0.68 2.06 -9.74
C PRO A 51 -0.62 0.76 -10.53
N LEU A 52 0.54 0.12 -10.55
CA LEU A 52 0.71 -1.22 -11.09
C LEU A 52 -0.16 -2.21 -10.30
N ILE A 53 -0.88 -3.08 -11.00
CA ILE A 53 -1.77 -4.08 -10.38
C ILE A 53 -0.99 -5.21 -9.69
N GLY A 54 0.30 -5.38 -10.03
CA GLY A 54 1.10 -6.50 -9.54
C GLY A 54 0.46 -7.83 -9.92
N ARG A 55 0.14 -8.66 -8.94
CA ARG A 55 -0.52 -9.95 -9.19
C ARG A 55 -2.03 -9.82 -9.39
N ALA A 56 -2.66 -9.02 -8.54
CA ALA A 56 -4.07 -8.71 -8.48
C ALA A 56 -4.24 -7.50 -7.55
N ASP A 57 -5.34 -6.79 -7.68
CA ASP A 57 -5.79 -5.83 -6.67
C ASP A 57 -6.76 -6.50 -5.69
N TRP A 58 -7.77 -5.78 -5.20
CA TRP A 58 -8.82 -6.36 -4.35
C TRP A 58 -9.62 -7.47 -5.03
N ASN A 59 -9.73 -7.46 -6.37
CA ASN A 59 -10.30 -8.58 -7.10
C ASN A 59 -9.22 -9.63 -7.36
N ASP A 60 -9.19 -10.67 -6.52
CA ASP A 60 -8.21 -11.76 -6.58
C ASP A 60 -8.13 -12.48 -7.95
N CYS A 61 -9.19 -12.42 -8.76
CA CYS A 61 -9.26 -13.08 -10.06
C CYS A 61 -8.81 -12.19 -11.23
N LEU A 62 -8.46 -10.92 -10.99
CA LEU A 62 -7.96 -10.02 -12.03
C LEU A 62 -6.44 -10.16 -12.22
N ASN A 63 -6.00 -11.33 -12.66
CA ASN A 63 -4.59 -11.69 -12.73
C ASN A 63 -3.95 -11.34 -14.08
N LEU A 64 -3.77 -10.05 -14.35
CA LEU A 64 -3.26 -9.54 -15.64
C LEU A 64 -1.81 -9.95 -15.97
N ASN A 65 -1.10 -10.54 -15.00
CA ASN A 65 0.30 -10.97 -15.10
C ASN A 65 0.51 -12.49 -14.91
N CYS A 66 -0.56 -13.29 -14.83
CA CYS A 66 -0.46 -14.73 -14.54
C CYS A 66 -0.24 -15.61 -15.78
N PHE A 67 -0.96 -15.39 -16.89
CA PHE A 67 -0.85 -16.17 -18.14
C PHE A 67 -0.77 -17.71 -18.01
N SER A 68 -1.42 -18.31 -17.01
CA SER A 68 -1.42 -19.78 -16.85
C SER A 68 -2.24 -20.45 -17.96
N THR A 69 -1.72 -21.55 -18.50
CA THR A 69 -2.41 -22.47 -19.42
C THR A 69 -2.53 -23.88 -18.86
N GLU A 70 -1.94 -24.14 -17.69
CA GLU A 70 -1.83 -25.48 -17.09
C GLU A 70 -2.94 -25.70 -16.04
N PRO A 71 -3.80 -26.72 -16.21
CA PRO A 71 -4.80 -27.04 -15.20
C PRO A 71 -4.17 -27.37 -13.84
N GLY A 72 -4.75 -26.83 -12.76
CA GLY A 72 -4.29 -27.05 -11.39
C GLY A 72 -3.30 -26.00 -10.87
N GLU A 73 -2.81 -25.12 -11.74
CA GLU A 73 -2.07 -23.93 -11.30
C GLU A 73 -3.02 -22.90 -10.66
N SER A 74 -2.65 -22.40 -9.48
CA SER A 74 -3.41 -21.34 -8.80
C SER A 74 -3.06 -20.00 -9.42
N PHE A 75 -4.06 -19.30 -9.98
CA PHE A 75 -3.89 -17.96 -10.51
C PHE A 75 -3.38 -16.95 -9.46
N GLN A 76 -3.66 -17.21 -8.18
CA GLN A 76 -3.22 -16.41 -7.04
C GLN A 76 -1.73 -16.59 -6.68
N THR A 77 -1.03 -17.59 -7.22
CA THR A 77 0.38 -17.84 -6.84
C THR A 77 1.30 -18.13 -8.02
N THR A 78 0.78 -18.64 -9.13
CA THR A 78 1.58 -18.90 -10.34
C THR A 78 2.22 -17.64 -10.89
N THR A 79 3.51 -17.70 -11.19
CA THR A 79 4.27 -16.59 -11.77
C THR A 79 4.54 -16.88 -13.24
N SER A 80 4.27 -15.92 -14.11
CA SER A 80 4.61 -16.02 -15.54
C SER A 80 5.46 -14.86 -16.01
N LYS A 81 5.00 -13.62 -15.75
CA LYS A 81 5.74 -12.41 -16.10
C LYS A 81 5.63 -11.38 -14.98
N ASP A 82 6.75 -10.72 -14.69
CA ASP A 82 6.74 -9.50 -13.90
C ASP A 82 6.28 -8.35 -14.80
N GLY A 83 4.97 -8.16 -14.90
CA GLY A 83 4.38 -7.19 -15.82
C GLY A 83 4.51 -5.77 -15.27
N LYS A 84 5.29 -4.95 -15.96
CA LYS A 84 5.59 -3.55 -15.58
C LYS A 84 4.62 -2.51 -16.17
N VAL A 85 3.52 -2.95 -16.76
CA VAL A 85 2.59 -2.07 -17.49
C VAL A 85 1.11 -2.27 -17.14
N ALA A 86 0.76 -3.37 -16.47
CA ALA A 86 -0.63 -3.61 -16.08
C ALA A 86 -0.96 -2.72 -14.86
N GLU A 87 -1.97 -1.88 -15.00
CA GLU A 87 -2.36 -0.86 -14.01
C GLU A 87 -3.78 -1.09 -13.49
N SER A 88 -4.07 -0.66 -12.26
CA SER A 88 -5.39 -0.77 -11.63
C SER A 88 -5.99 0.60 -11.32
N VAL A 89 -7.18 0.86 -11.89
CA VAL A 89 -8.01 2.03 -11.53
C VAL A 89 -8.62 1.87 -10.13
N MET A 90 -8.80 0.64 -9.64
CA MET A 90 -9.30 0.40 -8.29
C MET A 90 -8.27 0.83 -7.24
N ILE A 91 -7.00 0.45 -7.40
CA ILE A 91 -5.92 0.92 -6.51
C ILE A 91 -5.78 2.45 -6.62
N ALA A 92 -5.91 3.04 -7.81
CA ALA A 92 -5.88 4.49 -7.99
C ALA A 92 -7.00 5.19 -7.19
N GLY A 93 -8.24 4.69 -7.28
CA GLY A 93 -9.37 5.24 -6.52
C GLY A 93 -9.20 5.08 -5.02
N MET A 94 -8.70 3.92 -4.57
CA MET A 94 -8.34 3.70 -3.17
C MET A 94 -7.24 4.66 -2.70
N PHE A 95 -6.21 4.89 -3.52
CA PHE A 95 -5.11 5.80 -3.20
C PHE A 95 -5.59 7.24 -3.06
N CYS A 96 -6.47 7.72 -3.93
CA CYS A 96 -7.08 9.06 -3.78
C CYS A 96 -7.88 9.18 -2.47
N TYR A 97 -8.69 8.17 -2.13
CA TYR A 97 -9.50 8.21 -0.90
C TYR A 97 -8.66 8.07 0.37
N ILE A 98 -7.72 7.11 0.40
CA ILE A 98 -6.91 6.79 1.58
C ILE A 98 -5.74 7.76 1.75
N GLY A 99 -5.23 8.34 0.65
CA GLY A 99 -4.09 9.26 0.66
C GLY A 99 -4.35 10.53 1.46
N GLU A 100 -5.56 11.10 1.35
CA GLU A 100 -5.97 12.25 2.17
C GLU A 100 -5.95 11.91 3.68
N GLU A 101 -6.40 10.71 4.04
CA GLU A 101 -6.35 10.25 5.43
C GLU A 101 -4.91 10.05 5.92
N TYR A 102 -4.01 9.58 5.05
CA TYR A 102 -2.58 9.49 5.36
C TYR A 102 -1.97 10.86 5.63
N ALA A 103 -2.29 11.87 4.81
CA ALA A 103 -1.82 13.25 5.01
C ALA A 103 -2.20 13.77 6.40
N VAL A 104 -3.45 13.58 6.81
CA VAL A 104 -3.95 13.97 8.16
C VAL A 104 -3.19 13.25 9.27
N LEU A 105 -2.86 11.97 9.10
CA LEU A 105 -2.05 11.24 10.09
C LEU A 105 -0.62 11.79 10.18
N MET A 106 -0.03 12.25 9.08
CA MET A 106 1.32 12.84 9.10
C MET A 106 1.36 14.24 9.72
N GLU A 107 0.25 14.99 9.71
CA GLU A 107 0.14 16.21 10.51
C GLU A 107 0.19 15.88 12.01
N LYS A 108 -0.47 14.80 12.44
CA LYS A 108 -0.51 14.35 13.84
C LYS A 108 0.85 13.87 14.36
N THR A 109 1.74 13.38 13.49
CA THR A 109 3.11 13.00 13.87
C THR A 109 4.07 14.19 13.93
N GLY A 110 3.58 15.42 13.73
CA GLY A 110 4.42 16.61 13.70
C GLY A 110 5.29 16.72 12.44
N ASN A 111 4.91 16.04 11.35
CA ASN A 111 5.62 16.06 10.07
C ASN A 111 4.81 16.77 8.97
N PRO A 112 4.66 18.11 9.03
CA PRO A 112 3.85 18.86 8.08
C PRO A 112 4.42 18.84 6.65
N ALA A 113 5.72 18.59 6.48
CA ALA A 113 6.33 18.46 5.17
C ALA A 113 5.87 17.17 4.47
N GLU A 114 5.76 16.08 5.22
CA GLU A 114 5.26 14.80 4.73
C GLU A 114 3.74 14.87 4.46
N ALA A 115 2.97 15.50 5.34
CA ALA A 115 1.54 15.72 5.12
C ALA A 115 1.26 16.51 3.84
N LYS A 116 2.09 17.53 3.53
CA LYS A 116 1.98 18.31 2.28
C LYS A 116 2.43 17.53 1.04
N ARG A 117 3.30 16.55 1.19
CA ARG A 117 3.81 15.70 0.09
C ARG A 117 2.77 14.67 -0.32
N ALA A 118 2.05 14.13 0.67
CA ALA A 118 0.92 13.24 0.49
C ALA A 118 -0.20 13.91 -0.29
#